data_AF-A0A7W5S6I7-F1
#
_entry.id   AF-A0A7W5S6I7-F1
#
_cell.length_a   1.000
_cell.length_b   1.000
_cell.length_c   1.000
_cell.angle_alpha   90.00
_cell.angle_beta   90.00
_cell.angle_gamma   90.00
#
_symmetry.space_group_name_H-M   'P 1'
#
loop_
_entity.id
_entity.type
_entity.pdbx_description
1 polymer ?
#
loop_
_entity_poly.entity_id
_entity_poly.type
_entity_poly.pdbx_seq_one_letter_code
_entity_poly.pdbx_strand_id
1 'polypeptide(L)' 'MRTISSAVGVRLYHLDDALEGGAATTLFYGPLGEALAIAAQQPEEVQAGLYIATENDVVAYLDLDD' A
#
# COMPACT_ATOMS: atom_id res chain seq x y z
N MET A 1 -6.18 -4.62 -19.83
CA MET A 1 -6.31 -3.64 -18.73
C MET A 1 -7.07 -4.32 -17.60
N ARG A 2 -6.40 -4.61 -16.48
CA ARG A 2 -7.01 -5.27 -15.32
C ARG A 2 -7.69 -4.16 -14.50
N THR A 3 -8.99 -3.97 -14.69
CA THR A 3 -9.78 -2.98 -13.95
C THR A 3 -9.90 -3.43 -12.50
N ILE A 4 -8.92 -3.09 -11.67
CA ILE A 4 -9.07 -3.21 -10.22
C ILE A 4 -10.07 -2.12 -9.85
N SER A 5 -11.33 -2.50 -9.65
CA SER A 5 -12.37 -1.57 -9.26
C SER A 5 -11.91 -0.78 -8.03
N SER A 6 -11.90 0.55 -8.12
CA SER A 6 -11.45 1.45 -7.04
C SER A 6 -12.21 1.26 -5.72
N ALA A 7 -13.27 0.46 -5.71
CA ALA A 7 -14.07 0.06 -4.55
C ALA A 7 -13.57 -1.21 -3.85
N VAL A 8 -12.52 -1.86 -4.35
CA VAL A 8 -11.91 -3.02 -3.67
C VAL A 8 -11.35 -2.56 -2.34
N GLY A 9 -11.74 -3.25 -1.26
CA GLY A 9 -11.19 -3.06 0.07
C GLY A 9 -9.75 -3.55 0.12
N VAL A 10 -8.85 -2.66 0.49
CA VAL A 10 -7.42 -2.93 0.64
C VAL A 10 -6.94 -2.44 1.99
N ARG A 11 -5.80 -2.99 2.41
CA ARG A 11 -5.04 -2.55 3.56
C ARG A 11 -3.75 -1.90 3.07
N LEU A 12 -3.59 -0.62 3.36
CA LEU A 12 -2.33 0.09 3.18
C LEU A 12 -1.50 -0.07 4.46
N TYR A 13 -0.25 -0.51 4.30
CA TYR A 13 0.68 -0.59 5.42
C TYR A 13 2.10 -0.22 4.98
N HIS A 14 2.87 0.29 5.93
CA HIS A 14 4.30 0.53 5.75
C HIS A 14 5.08 -0.63 6.34
N LEU A 15 6.03 -1.16 5.58
CA LEU A 15 6.97 -2.15 6.05
C LEU A 15 8.29 -1.43 6.37
N ASP A 16 8.61 -1.34 7.65
CA ASP A 16 9.86 -0.75 8.11
C ASP A 16 10.98 -1.80 8.01
N ASP A 17 11.96 -1.57 7.15
CA ASP A 17 13.09 -2.48 6.95
C ASP A 17 14.13 -2.39 8.07
N ALA A 18 14.08 -1.33 8.88
CA ALA A 18 15.04 -1.10 9.96
C ALA A 18 14.82 -2.01 11.17
N LEU A 19 13.67 -2.68 11.28
CA LEU A 19 13.42 -3.69 12.30
C LEU A 19 13.71 -5.09 11.72
N GLU A 20 14.72 -5.79 12.23
CA GLU A 20 14.96 -7.22 11.97
C GLU A 20 13.70 -8.02 12.37
N GLY A 21 12.78 -8.21 11.43
CA GLY A 21 11.44 -8.77 11.67
C GLY A 21 10.30 -8.09 10.91
N GLY A 22 10.53 -6.97 10.22
CA GLY A 22 9.57 -6.36 9.29
C GLY A 22 8.24 -5.99 9.95
N ALA A 23 8.26 -5.02 10.85
CA ALA A 23 7.04 -4.56 11.52
C ALA A 23 6.13 -3.84 10.50
N ALA A 24 5.10 -4.53 10.03
CA ALA A 24 4.09 -3.95 9.15
C ALA A 24 3.14 -3.04 9.95
N THR A 25 3.28 -1.73 9.76
CA THR A 25 2.41 -0.72 10.39
C THR A 25 1.25 -0.41 9.47
N THR A 26 0.03 -0.78 9.89
CA THR A 26 -1.19 -0.47 9.14
C THR A 26 -1.46 1.03 9.19
N LEU A 27 -1.51 1.65 8.01
CA LEU A 27 -1.82 3.07 7.86
C LEU A 27 -3.30 3.29 7.57
N PHE A 28 -3.90 2.42 6.75
CA PHE A 28 -5.29 2.56 6.33
C PHE A 28 -5.94 1.24 5.94
N TYR A 29 -7.27 1.17 6.09
CA TYR A 29 -8.09 0.06 5.63
C TYR A 29 -9.36 0.61 4.97
N GLY A 30 -9.54 0.36 3.68
CA GLY A 30 -10.63 0.96 2.92
C GLY A 30 -10.47 0.79 1.41
N PRO A 31 -11.17 1.58 0.58
CA PRO A 31 -11.11 1.45 -0.87
C PRO A 31 -9.72 1.79 -1.42
N LEU A 32 -9.31 1.07 -2.46
CA LEU A 32 -8.02 1.27 -3.14
C LEU A 32 -7.74 2.72 -3.53
N GLY A 33 -8.75 3.44 -4.04
CA GLY A 33 -8.58 4.84 -4.44
C GLY A 33 -8.14 5.76 -3.29
N GLU A 34 -8.69 5.57 -2.09
CA GLU A 34 -8.29 6.35 -0.92
C GLU A 34 -6.93 5.91 -0.38
N ALA A 35 -6.65 4.60 -0.37
CA ALA A 35 -5.34 4.09 -0.01
C ALA A 35 -4.23 4.67 -0.89
N LEU A 36 -4.45 4.76 -2.20
CA LEU A 36 -3.52 5.38 -3.15
C LEU A 36 -3.38 6.89 -2.93
N ALA A 37 -4.49 7.59 -2.64
CA ALA A 37 -4.44 9.02 -2.33
C ALA A 37 -3.61 9.29 -1.08
N ILE A 38 -3.78 8.49 -0.02
CA ILE A 38 -2.99 8.57 1.21
C ILE A 38 -1.53 8.25 0.92
N ALA A 39 -1.25 7.16 0.18
CA ALA A 39 0.12 6.78 -0.18
C ALA A 39 0.86 7.89 -0.93
N ALA A 40 0.19 8.56 -1.89
CA ALA A 40 0.75 9.67 -2.65
C ALA A 40 1.06 10.92 -1.80
N GLN A 41 0.42 11.06 -0.63
CA GLN A 41 0.70 12.15 0.31
C GLN A 41 1.86 11.86 1.25
N GLN A 42 2.33 10.62 1.33
CA GLN A 42 3.47 10.25 2.16
C GLN A 42 4.79 10.70 1.51
N PRO A 43 5.86 10.93 2.29
CA PRO A 43 7.17 11.25 1.74
C PRO A 43 7.75 10.06 0.95
N GLU A 44 8.62 10.33 -0.04
CA GLU A 44 9.21 9.31 -0.93
C GLU A 44 9.88 8.16 -0.17
N GLU A 45 10.54 8.46 0.96
CA GLU A 45 11.17 7.46 1.83
C GLU A 45 10.15 6.43 2.36
N VAL A 46 8.94 6.89 2.72
CA VAL A 46 7.86 6.03 3.20
C VAL A 46 7.21 5.32 2.02
N GLN A 47 7.01 6.00 0.89
CA GLN A 47 6.42 5.40 -0.31
C GLN A 47 7.18 4.16 -0.79
N ALA A 48 8.52 4.16 -0.67
CA ALA A 48 9.36 3.01 -0.97
C ALA A 48 9.07 1.79 -0.08
N GLY A 49 8.61 2.01 1.16
CA GLY A 49 8.19 0.97 2.10
C GLY A 49 6.68 0.71 2.13
N LEU A 50 5.87 1.34 1.27
CA LEU A 50 4.42 1.15 1.25
C LEU A 50 4.01 -0.09 0.47
N TYR A 51 3.10 -0.85 1.06
CA TYR A 51 2.49 -2.02 0.47
C TYR A 51 0.97 -1.96 0.57
N ILE A 52 0.32 -2.47 -0.47
CA ILE A 52 -1.13 -2.57 -0.59
C ILE A 52 -1.48 -4.05 -0.61
N ALA A 53 -2.13 -4.50 0.47
CA ALA A 53 -2.68 -5.85 0.56
C ALA A 53 -4.17 -5.84 0.21
N THR A 54 -4.54 -6.64 -0.78
CA THR A 54 -5.91 -7.05 -1.06
C THR A 54 -6.21 -8.39 -0.36
N GLU A 55 -7.42 -8.92 -0.52
CA GLU A 55 -7.78 -10.25 0.01
C GLU A 55 -6.96 -11.41 -0.59
N ASN A 56 -6.44 -11.26 -1.81
CA ASN A 56 -5.79 -12.34 -2.56
C ASN A 56 -4.33 -12.05 -2.92
N ASP A 57 -3.86 -10.82 -2.72
CA ASP A 57 -2.60 -10.35 -3.30
C ASP A 57 -2.00 -9.21 -2.47
N VAL A 58 -0.68 -9.07 -2.52
CA VAL A 58 0.07 -8.01 -1.87
C VAL A 58 1.04 -7.43 -2.89
N VAL A 59 0.94 -6.12 -3.13
CA VAL A 59 1.75 -5.40 -4.11
C VAL A 59 2.41 -4.19 -3.47
N ALA A 60 3.63 -3.87 -3.87
CA ALA A 60 4.29 -2.65 -3.45
C ALA A 60 3.62 -1.43 -4.11
N TYR A 61 3.49 -0.33 -3.39
CA TYR A 61 2.88 0.89 -3.92
C TYR A 61 3.58 1.39 -5.18
N LEU A 62 4.92 1.34 -5.20
CA LEU A 62 5.72 1.78 -6.35
C LEU A 62 5.63 0.84 -7.57
N ASP A 63 5.20 -0.41 -7.38
CA ASP A 63 5.04 -1.40 -8.47
C ASP A 63 3.69 -1.26 -9.19
N LEU A 64 2.74 -0.50 -8.62
CA LEU A 64 1.42 -0.25 -9.22
C LEU A 64 1.45 0.77 -10.36
N ASP A 65 2.49 1.60 -10.46
CA ASP A 65 2.62 2.67 -11.48
C ASP A 65 3.53 2.29 -12.66
N ASP A 66 4.26 1.15 -12.59
CA ASP A 66 5.17 0.64 -13.65
C ASP A 66 4.47 -0.33 -14.64
#